data_AF-A0A957Y699-F1
#
_entry.id   AF-A0A957Y699-F1
#
_cell.length_a   1.000
_cell.length_b   1.000
_cell.length_c   1.000
_cell.angle_alpha   90.00
_cell.angle_beta   90.00
_cell.angle_gamma   90.00
#
_symmetry.space_group_name_H-M   'P 1'
#
loop_
_entity.id
_entity.type
_entity.pdbx_description
1 polymer ?
#
loop_
_entity_poly.entity_id
_entity_poly.type
_entity_poly.pdbx_seq_one_letter_code
_entity_poly.pdbx_strand_id
1 'polypeptide(L)'
;MSPSVLFLNPPALPGTTANREGSAGMGVSVETAGAFTYPPYLLASCAAVMRGQGWRVAGLDAAALALDFVQTLDRLPAADLLVVPVSYGTLAADRAFLNELRRRKPLLKVLAVGPSLSYRQVDHVFSDLVDLMV
;
A
#
# COMPACT_ATOMS: atom_id res chain seq x y z
N MET A 1 -13.09 15.79 -16.65
CA MET A 1 -12.82 15.76 -15.20
C MET A 1 -11.36 15.40 -14.99
N SER A 2 -10.67 16.00 -14.02
CA SER A 2 -9.31 15.58 -13.67
C SER A 2 -9.33 14.19 -13.04
N PRO A 3 -8.40 13.29 -13.42
CA PRO A 3 -8.32 11.96 -12.84
C PRO A 3 -7.94 12.03 -11.36
N SER A 4 -8.33 11.00 -10.61
CA SER A 4 -8.21 10.90 -9.16
C SER A 4 -7.32 9.73 -8.74
N VAL A 5 -6.47 9.97 -7.76
CA VAL A 5 -5.58 8.95 -7.19
C VAL A 5 -5.65 8.98 -5.66
N LEU A 6 -5.75 7.80 -5.07
CA LEU A 6 -5.67 7.60 -3.62
C LEU A 6 -4.33 6.94 -3.27
N PHE A 7 -3.58 7.54 -2.35
CA PHE A 7 -2.37 6.94 -1.78
C PHE A 7 -2.71 6.29 -0.45
N LEU A 8 -2.51 4.97 -0.34
CA LEU A 8 -2.83 4.20 0.84
C LEU A 8 -1.56 3.62 1.45
N ASN A 9 -1.26 3.94 2.71
CA ASN A 9 -0.35 3.12 3.53
C ASN A 9 -1.20 2.02 4.19
N PRO A 10 -1.09 0.75 3.76
CA PRO A 10 -2.07 -0.27 4.12
C PRO A 10 -1.91 -0.74 5.58
N PRO A 11 -2.94 -1.39 6.13
CA PRO A 11 -2.90 -1.93 7.48
C PRO A 11 -1.78 -2.96 7.66
N ALA A 12 -1.41 -3.20 8.93
CA ALA A 12 -0.53 -4.29 9.32
C ALA A 12 -1.32 -5.60 9.53
N LEU A 13 -0.62 -6.71 9.82
CA LEU A 13 -1.28 -7.91 10.31
C LEU A 13 -1.75 -7.72 11.76
N PRO A 14 -2.76 -8.48 12.23
CA PRO A 14 -3.21 -8.44 13.61
C PRO A 14 -2.04 -8.61 14.60
N GLY A 15 -2.00 -7.76 15.63
CA GLY A 15 -0.96 -7.81 16.67
C GLY A 15 0.40 -7.24 16.27
N THR A 16 0.55 -6.73 15.04
CA THR A 16 1.82 -6.19 14.52
C THR A 16 1.71 -4.72 14.12
N THR A 17 2.87 -4.06 14.02
CA THR A 17 3.00 -2.74 13.38
C THR A 17 3.87 -2.87 12.13
N ALA A 18 3.38 -2.34 11.01
CA ALA A 18 4.11 -2.32 9.74
C ALA A 18 4.76 -0.95 9.51
N ASN A 19 6.07 -0.94 9.30
CA ASN A 19 6.87 0.23 8.98
C ASN A 19 7.46 0.08 7.59
N ARG A 20 6.80 0.58 6.55
CA ARG A 20 7.22 0.37 5.15
C ARG A 20 8.42 1.21 4.73
N GLU A 21 8.66 2.33 5.40
CA GLU A 21 9.85 3.17 5.24
C GLU A 21 11.03 2.73 6.12
N GLY A 22 10.79 1.81 7.06
CA GLY A 22 11.82 1.32 7.98
C GLY A 22 12.96 0.62 7.26
N SER A 23 14.09 0.45 7.95
CA SER A 23 15.25 -0.29 7.42
C SER A 23 15.72 0.20 6.04
N ALA A 24 15.93 1.53 5.91
CA ALA A 24 16.30 2.18 4.65
C ALA A 24 15.30 1.92 3.49
N GLY A 25 14.01 1.95 3.80
CA GLY A 25 12.92 1.70 2.84
C GLY A 25 12.60 0.21 2.63
N MET A 26 13.43 -0.72 3.12
CA MET A 26 13.18 -2.17 2.99
C MET A 26 11.98 -2.65 3.81
N GLY A 27 11.49 -1.83 4.72
CA GLY A 27 10.39 -2.12 5.60
C GLY A 27 10.78 -2.99 6.80
N VAL A 28 10.00 -2.89 7.87
CA VAL A 28 10.09 -3.75 9.05
C VAL A 28 8.69 -4.00 9.61
N SER A 29 8.44 -5.23 10.06
CA SER A 29 7.26 -5.56 10.85
C SER A 29 7.69 -5.80 12.29
N VAL A 30 7.01 -5.15 13.23
CA VAL A 30 7.25 -5.29 14.67
C VAL A 30 6.10 -6.09 15.26
N GLU A 31 6.41 -7.11 16.06
CA GLU A 31 5.45 -7.95 16.78
C GLU A 31 4.82 -7.23 17.99
N THR A 32 4.37 -6.01 17.79
CA THR A 32 3.72 -5.20 18.80
C THR A 32 2.78 -4.24 18.10
N ALA A 33 1.48 -4.40 18.36
CA ALA A 33 0.47 -3.46 17.88
C ALA A 33 0.69 -2.07 18.50
N GLY A 34 0.51 -1.02 17.71
CA GLY A 34 0.67 0.35 18.17
C GLY A 34 2.12 0.76 18.46
N ALA A 35 3.11 -0.04 18.03
CA ALA A 35 4.50 0.42 18.01
C ALA A 35 4.66 1.65 17.09
N PHE A 36 5.78 2.34 17.22
CA PHE A 36 6.11 3.51 16.42
C PHE A 36 5.99 3.24 14.91
N THR A 37 5.37 4.18 14.19
CA THR A 37 5.25 4.16 12.73
C THR A 37 5.93 5.37 12.08
N TYR A 38 6.80 5.14 11.10
CA TYR A 38 7.32 6.23 10.27
C TYR A 38 6.22 6.82 9.38
N PRO A 39 6.21 8.15 9.16
CA PRO A 39 5.38 8.74 8.12
C PRO A 39 5.70 8.15 6.75
N PRO A 40 4.71 7.86 5.87
CA PRO A 40 4.93 7.22 4.58
C PRO A 40 5.45 8.23 3.53
N TYR A 41 6.73 8.59 3.67
CA TYR A 41 7.37 9.64 2.86
C TYR A 41 7.37 9.33 1.35
N LEU A 42 7.54 8.07 0.94
CA LEU A 42 7.45 7.67 -0.46
C LEU A 42 6.08 8.04 -1.04
N LEU A 43 5.00 7.71 -0.33
CA LEU A 43 3.65 8.04 -0.77
C LEU A 43 3.41 9.54 -0.80
N ALA A 44 3.85 10.27 0.23
CA ALA A 44 3.73 11.73 0.27
C ALA A 44 4.46 12.40 -0.90
N SER A 45 5.63 11.89 -1.26
CA SER A 45 6.43 12.39 -2.39
C SER A 45 5.75 12.11 -3.73
N CYS A 46 5.29 10.88 -3.96
CA CYS A 46 4.53 10.54 -5.18
C CYS A 46 3.23 11.34 -5.28
N ALA A 47 2.53 11.55 -4.16
CA ALA A 47 1.33 12.37 -4.09
C ALA A 47 1.58 13.82 -4.50
N ALA A 48 2.70 14.40 -4.06
CA ALA A 48 3.09 15.76 -4.45
C ALA A 48 3.35 15.87 -5.96
N VAL A 49 4.08 14.90 -6.54
CA VAL A 49 4.34 14.85 -7.99
C VAL A 49 3.03 14.75 -8.79
N MET A 50 2.15 13.81 -8.44
CA MET A 50 0.86 13.62 -9.13
C MET A 50 -0.02 14.85 -9.05
N ARG A 51 -0.06 15.52 -7.89
CA ARG A 51 -0.79 16.79 -7.72
C ARG A 51 -0.23 17.86 -8.66
N GLY A 52 1.08 17.96 -8.79
CA GLY A 52 1.74 18.88 -9.75
C GLY A 52 1.39 18.60 -11.21
N GLN A 53 0.99 17.37 -11.54
CA GLN A 53 0.50 16.96 -12.87
C GLN A 53 -1.02 17.12 -13.03
N GLY A 54 -1.70 17.81 -12.11
CA GLY A 54 -3.14 18.11 -12.21
C GLY A 54 -4.08 17.00 -11.76
N TRP A 55 -3.57 15.95 -11.12
CA TRP A 55 -4.42 14.90 -10.52
C TRP A 55 -5.10 15.39 -9.24
N ARG A 56 -6.32 14.90 -8.99
CA ARG A 56 -6.93 14.98 -7.66
C ARG A 56 -6.29 13.93 -6.76
N VAL A 57 -5.67 14.36 -5.67
CA VAL A 57 -4.90 13.48 -4.79
C VAL A 57 -5.53 13.42 -3.40
N ALA A 58 -5.78 12.21 -2.90
CA ALA A 58 -6.15 11.93 -1.52
C ALA A 58 -5.18 10.91 -0.90
N GLY A 59 -5.19 10.79 0.43
CA GLY A 59 -4.37 9.83 1.15
C GLY A 59 -5.10 9.20 2.32
N LEU A 60 -4.77 7.95 2.63
CA LEU A 60 -5.22 7.22 3.83
C LEU A 60 -4.02 6.49 4.43
N ASP A 61 -3.71 6.77 5.69
CA ASP A 61 -2.71 6.02 6.44
C ASP A 61 -3.39 5.05 7.41
N ALA A 62 -3.67 3.85 6.92
CA ALA A 62 -4.34 2.82 7.72
C ALA A 62 -3.46 2.30 8.84
N ALA A 63 -2.13 2.24 8.62
CA ALA A 63 -1.18 1.81 9.64
C ALA A 63 -1.13 2.80 10.82
N ALA A 64 -0.99 4.11 10.54
CA ALA A 64 -0.94 5.14 11.58
C ALA A 64 -2.29 5.29 12.33
N LEU A 65 -3.41 5.03 11.63
CA LEU A 65 -4.75 5.05 12.22
C LEU A 65 -5.14 3.73 12.91
N ALA A 66 -4.24 2.73 12.95
CA ALA A 66 -4.48 1.40 13.49
C ALA A 66 -5.78 0.75 12.95
N LEU A 67 -6.07 0.95 11.66
CA LEU A 67 -7.22 0.33 11.01
C LEU A 67 -6.91 -1.13 10.69
N ASP A 68 -7.92 -1.99 10.76
CA ASP A 68 -7.85 -3.33 10.18
C ASP A 68 -8.19 -3.33 8.67
N PHE A 69 -8.21 -4.51 8.06
CA PHE A 69 -8.48 -4.67 6.64
C PHE A 69 -9.89 -4.23 6.26
N VAL A 70 -10.90 -4.58 7.07
CA VAL A 70 -12.30 -4.27 6.80
C VAL A 70 -12.52 -2.76 6.90
N GLN A 71 -12.08 -2.16 8.00
CA GLN A 71 -12.16 -0.73 8.27
C GLN A 71 -11.44 0.09 7.20
N THR A 72 -10.28 -0.38 6.74
CA THR A 72 -9.53 0.27 5.65
C THR A 72 -10.33 0.24 4.35
N LEU A 73 -10.83 -0.93 3.97
CA LEU A 73 -11.55 -1.13 2.70
C LEU A 73 -12.88 -0.39 2.64
N ASP A 74 -13.56 -0.26 3.78
CA ASP A 74 -14.81 0.49 3.93
C ASP A 74 -14.60 2.01 3.81
N ARG A 75 -13.40 2.51 4.13
CA ARG A 75 -13.03 3.92 4.03
C ARG A 75 -12.48 4.32 2.66
N LEU A 76 -12.25 3.39 1.74
CA LEU A 76 -11.71 3.72 0.43
C LEU A 76 -12.75 4.50 -0.41
N PRO A 77 -12.49 5.76 -0.79
CA PRO A 77 -13.32 6.47 -1.74
C PRO A 77 -13.24 5.82 -3.13
N ALA A 78 -14.17 6.20 -4.01
CA ALA A 78 -13.98 5.98 -5.43
C ALA A 78 -12.75 6.78 -5.92
N ALA A 79 -11.87 6.11 -6.66
CA ALA A 79 -10.69 6.70 -7.28
C ALA A 79 -10.38 5.97 -8.59
N ASP A 80 -9.77 6.66 -9.55
CA ASP A 80 -9.35 6.06 -10.82
C ASP A 80 -8.11 5.16 -10.63
N LEU A 81 -7.31 5.43 -9.60
CA LEU A 81 -6.11 4.69 -9.25
C LEU A 81 -5.91 4.64 -7.72
N LEU A 82 -5.55 3.47 -7.20
CA LEU A 82 -5.03 3.29 -5.84
C LEU A 82 -3.52 3.03 -5.91
N VAL A 83 -2.74 3.79 -5.15
CA VAL A 83 -1.29 3.55 -4.99
C VAL A 83 -1.02 2.98 -3.61
N VAL A 84 -0.30 1.85 -3.56
CA VAL A 84 -0.01 1.13 -2.32
C VAL A 84 1.49 0.83 -2.24
N PRO A 85 2.21 1.17 -1.16
CA PRO A 85 3.58 0.79 -0.96
C PRO A 85 3.66 -0.69 -0.53
N VAL A 86 4.64 -1.39 -1.08
CA VAL A 86 4.99 -2.77 -0.75
C VAL A 86 6.48 -2.79 -0.43
N SER A 87 6.81 -3.21 0.79
CA SER A 87 8.19 -3.28 1.28
C SER A 87 8.53 -4.70 1.71
N TYR A 88 9.82 -5.04 1.74
CA TYR A 88 10.27 -6.42 1.90
C TYR A 88 9.87 -6.96 3.27
N GLY A 89 10.16 -6.20 4.33
CA GLY A 89 9.83 -6.56 5.71
C GLY A 89 8.33 -6.56 6.03
N THR A 90 7.47 -6.10 5.12
CA THR A 90 6.01 -6.05 5.29
C THR A 90 5.27 -6.90 4.26
N LEU A 91 5.98 -7.63 3.40
CA LEU A 91 5.44 -8.30 2.22
C LEU A 91 4.27 -9.25 2.54
N ALA A 92 4.32 -9.96 3.67
CA ALA A 92 3.24 -10.84 4.10
C ALA A 92 1.95 -10.06 4.39
N ALA A 93 2.04 -8.94 5.11
CA ALA A 93 0.91 -8.06 5.41
C ALA A 93 0.37 -7.42 4.13
N ASP A 94 1.27 -6.94 3.26
CA ASP A 94 0.93 -6.27 2.01
C ASP A 94 0.19 -7.22 1.06
N ARG A 95 0.69 -8.46 0.91
CA ARG A 95 0.03 -9.50 0.13
C ARG A 95 -1.36 -9.82 0.66
N ALA A 96 -1.49 -10.03 1.97
CA ALA A 96 -2.75 -10.37 2.58
C ALA A 96 -3.80 -9.28 2.34
N PHE A 97 -3.41 -8.01 2.50
CA PHE A 97 -4.28 -6.87 2.23
C PHE A 97 -4.66 -6.76 0.75
N LEU A 98 -3.71 -6.87 -0.17
CA LEU A 98 -3.96 -6.78 -1.61
C LEU A 98 -4.90 -7.88 -2.12
N ASN A 99 -4.77 -9.10 -1.58
CA ASN A 99 -5.68 -10.21 -1.89
C ASN A 99 -7.11 -9.90 -1.43
N GLU A 100 -7.28 -9.38 -0.22
CA GLU A 100 -8.61 -9.01 0.30
C GLU A 100 -9.21 -7.80 -0.46
N LEU A 101 -8.37 -6.83 -0.82
CA LEU A 101 -8.77 -5.72 -1.69
C LEU A 101 -9.32 -6.21 -3.02
N ARG A 102 -8.60 -7.13 -3.69
CA ARG A 102 -9.00 -7.70 -4.98
C ARG A 102 -10.33 -8.45 -4.87
N ARG A 103 -10.54 -9.18 -3.77
CA ARG A 103 -11.80 -9.89 -3.51
C ARG A 103 -12.98 -8.93 -3.36
N ARG A 104 -12.80 -7.79 -2.68
CA ARG A 104 -13.89 -6.83 -2.39
C ARG A 104 -14.09 -5.77 -3.47
N LYS A 105 -13.04 -5.39 -4.20
CA LYS A 105 -13.03 -4.31 -5.20
C LYS A 105 -12.24 -4.74 -6.45
N PRO A 106 -12.68 -5.78 -7.18
CA PRO A 106 -11.91 -6.39 -8.28
C PRO A 106 -11.62 -5.47 -9.47
N LEU A 107 -12.41 -4.40 -9.65
CA LEU A 107 -12.26 -3.44 -10.75
C LEU A 107 -11.39 -2.23 -10.39
N LEU A 108 -10.94 -2.10 -9.14
CA LEU A 108 -10.10 -0.97 -8.75
C LEU A 108 -8.69 -1.17 -9.32
N LYS A 109 -8.20 -0.18 -10.08
CA LYS A 109 -6.83 -0.17 -10.58
C LYS A 109 -5.87 0.09 -9.42
N VAL A 110 -4.90 -0.80 -9.24
CA VAL A 110 -3.90 -0.72 -8.17
C VAL A 110 -2.51 -0.61 -8.78
N LEU A 111 -1.76 0.39 -8.35
CA LEU A 111 -0.33 0.52 -8.60
C LEU A 111 0.43 0.25 -7.30
N ALA A 112 1.10 -0.90 -7.24
CA ALA A 112 2.06 -1.18 -6.19
C ALA A 112 3.35 -0.38 -6.45
N VAL A 113 3.95 0.17 -5.40
CA VAL A 113 5.27 0.85 -5.44
C VAL A 113 6.15 0.36 -4.31
N GLY A 114 7.47 0.50 -4.42
CA GLY A 114 8.41 0.18 -3.33
C GLY A 114 9.40 -0.93 -3.67
N PRO A 115 10.36 -1.19 -2.76
CA PRO A 115 11.55 -1.98 -3.08
C PRO A 115 11.26 -3.46 -3.35
N SER A 116 10.18 -4.02 -2.78
CA SER A 116 9.78 -5.41 -3.03
C SER A 116 9.51 -5.73 -4.50
N LEU A 117 9.32 -4.71 -5.34
CA LEU A 117 9.10 -4.87 -6.77
C LEU A 117 10.41 -4.98 -7.58
N SER A 118 11.52 -4.48 -7.04
CA SER A 118 12.83 -4.43 -7.71
C SER A 118 13.71 -5.62 -7.34
N TYR A 119 13.51 -6.25 -6.18
CA TYR A 119 14.25 -7.45 -5.79
C TYR A 119 13.68 -8.67 -6.52
N ARG A 120 14.42 -9.12 -7.53
CA ARG A 120 14.21 -10.33 -8.35
C ARG A 120 14.38 -11.63 -7.53
N GLN A 121 13.86 -11.68 -6.31
CA GLN A 121 13.87 -12.84 -5.42
C GLN A 121 12.45 -13.29 -5.09
N VAL A 122 11.60 -13.42 -6.10
CA VAL A 122 10.49 -14.35 -5.97
C VAL A 122 10.05 -14.87 -7.33
N ASP A 123 10.56 -16.04 -7.68
CA ASP A 123 9.99 -16.89 -8.73
C ASP A 123 8.53 -17.33 -8.42
N HIS A 124 7.92 -16.87 -7.31
CA HIS A 124 6.58 -17.23 -6.86
C HIS A 124 5.69 -16.07 -6.35
N VAL A 125 6.17 -14.81 -6.28
CA VAL A 125 5.28 -13.66 -5.91
C VAL A 125 4.65 -13.06 -7.16
N PHE A 126 5.33 -13.16 -8.30
CA PHE A 126 4.92 -12.50 -9.54
C PHE A 126 4.20 -13.38 -10.55
N SER A 127 4.17 -14.71 -10.40
CA SER A 127 3.24 -15.53 -11.20
C SER A 127 1.78 -15.10 -11.00
N ASP A 128 1.45 -14.53 -9.83
CA ASP A 128 0.08 -14.09 -9.51
C ASP A 128 -0.13 -12.56 -9.69
N LEU A 129 0.94 -11.80 -9.95
CA LEU A 129 0.91 -10.35 -10.19
C LEU A 129 1.19 -9.98 -11.65
N VAL A 130 1.84 -10.84 -12.45
CA VAL A 130 2.11 -10.59 -13.88
C VAL A 130 0.83 -10.72 -14.72
N ASP A 131 -0.18 -11.46 -14.25
CA ASP A 131 -1.52 -11.46 -14.85
C ASP A 131 -2.31 -10.14 -14.62
N LEU A 132 -1.72 -9.13 -13.96
CA LEU A 132 -2.35 -7.82 -13.70
C LEU A 132 -1.97 -6.73 -14.71
N MET A 133 -1.35 -7.08 -15.85
CA MET A 133 -0.92 -6.13 -16.88
C MET A 133 -1.54 -6.36 -18.28
N VAL A 134 -2.65 -7.08 -18.40
CA VAL A 134 -3.45 -7.16 -19.64
C VAL A 134 -4.89 -6.76 -19.40
#